data_AF-A0A6L2P849-F1
#
_entry.id   AF-A0A6L2P849-F1
#
_cell.length_a   1.000
_cell.length_b   1.000
_cell.length_c   1.000
_cell.angle_alpha   90.00
_cell.angle_beta   90.00
_cell.angle_gamma   90.00
#
_symmetry.space_group_name_H-M   'P 1'
#
loop_
_entity.id
_entity.type
_entity.pdbx_description
1 polymer ?
#
loop_
_entity_poly.entity_id
_entity_poly.type
_entity_poly.pdbx_seq_one_letter_code
_entity_poly.pdbx_strand_id
1 'polypeptide(L)'
;MVVLERYLQLYERESQLISSAWKTFHIFFYVIVALSGIAAGSAFSQVLESFGGNCVLHSNVTFVSDKTNNSSTSYLTIDCVKTEWGRQSDCSFCQYVPVCSVIFSIVWITFFLMCGRGGKTTRGLSQPWRIVLPSLIFNITFLGVALAAACKLHDGINVFCSSFQDDMDETNCHDLARYQLMEGNTGLLTYKYMKVAQISSWINVAGWSMSVIVLLMRCFCAPDFQLIQISILAPTPVQEQHLSSRQDSIDGVCEDMIDHGNTGRQQSHT
;
A
#
# COMPACT_ATOMS: atom_id res chain seq x y z
N MET A 1 -13.79 49.27 -16.25
CA MET A 1 -12.67 48.50 -15.65
C MET A 1 -11.96 47.77 -16.77
N VAL A 2 -10.65 47.94 -16.91
CA VAL A 2 -9.82 47.22 -17.88
C VAL A 2 -9.12 46.07 -17.14
N VAL A 3 -9.20 44.86 -17.68
CA VAL A 3 -8.52 43.68 -17.12
C VAL A 3 -7.08 43.67 -17.65
N LEU A 4 -6.08 43.74 -16.78
CA LEU A 4 -4.66 43.72 -17.19
C LEU A 4 -4.20 42.31 -17.53
N GLU A 5 -4.53 41.34 -16.67
CA GLU A 5 -4.02 39.98 -16.82
C GLU A 5 -4.97 38.97 -16.16
N ARG A 6 -5.11 37.80 -16.79
CA ARG A 6 -5.87 36.66 -16.25
C ARG A 6 -4.95 35.45 -16.22
N TYR A 7 -4.79 34.86 -15.05
CA TYR A 7 -4.12 33.57 -14.90
C TYR A 7 -4.97 32.62 -14.04
N LEU A 8 -4.77 31.33 -14.28
CA LEU A 8 -5.43 30.24 -13.57
C LEU A 8 -4.46 29.73 -12.50
N GLN A 9 -4.85 29.77 -11.24
CA GLN A 9 -4.06 29.25 -10.14
C GLN A 9 -4.78 28.07 -9.50
N LEU A 10 -4.07 26.94 -9.37
CA LEU A 10 -4.51 25.79 -8.58
C LEU A 10 -4.41 26.17 -7.10
N TYR A 11 -5.56 26.30 -6.45
CA TYR A 11 -5.64 26.60 -5.03
C TYR A 11 -6.08 25.34 -4.26
N GLU A 12 -5.52 25.10 -3.08
CA GLU A 12 -5.89 23.95 -2.25
C GLU A 12 -7.31 24.14 -1.70
N ARG A 13 -8.18 23.14 -1.91
CA ARG A 13 -9.55 23.19 -1.40
C ARG A 13 -9.56 23.04 0.13
N GLU A 14 -10.54 23.65 0.81
CA GLU A 14 -10.69 23.44 2.25
C GLU A 14 -11.11 21.99 2.57
N SER A 15 -10.56 21.44 3.65
CA SER A 15 -10.72 20.02 4.03
C SER A 15 -12.17 19.59 4.30
N GLN A 16 -13.05 20.54 4.64
CA GLN A 16 -14.46 20.28 4.92
C GLN A 16 -15.28 19.97 3.65
N LEU A 17 -14.84 20.47 2.49
CA LEU A 17 -15.50 20.24 1.20
C LEU A 17 -15.09 18.92 0.54
N ILE A 18 -14.09 18.21 1.08
CA ILE A 18 -13.60 16.95 0.53
C ILE A 18 -14.34 15.79 1.20
N SER A 19 -14.90 14.90 0.36
CA SER A 19 -15.65 13.73 0.82
C SER A 19 -14.79 12.78 1.67
N SER A 20 -15.36 12.27 2.78
CA SER A 20 -14.71 11.25 3.62
C SER A 20 -14.41 9.97 2.87
N ALA A 21 -15.20 9.72 1.82
CA ALA A 21 -15.28 8.41 1.19
C ALA A 21 -13.91 7.91 0.73
N TRP A 22 -13.07 8.81 0.20
CA TRP A 22 -11.70 8.48 -0.22
C TRP A 22 -10.85 7.91 0.91
N LYS A 23 -10.87 8.54 2.08
CA LYS A 23 -10.15 8.06 3.27
C LYS A 23 -10.72 6.72 3.73
N THR A 24 -12.04 6.58 3.75
CA THR A 24 -12.70 5.33 4.15
C THR A 24 -12.36 4.18 3.21
N PHE A 25 -12.36 4.41 1.89
CA PHE A 25 -12.00 3.40 0.90
C PHE A 25 -10.55 2.94 1.03
N HIS A 26 -9.59 3.87 1.19
CA HIS A 26 -8.20 3.48 1.41
C HIS A 26 -8.04 2.63 2.66
N ILE A 27 -8.59 3.08 3.80
CA ILE A 27 -8.49 2.33 5.06
C ILE A 27 -9.14 0.95 4.91
N PHE A 28 -10.31 0.87 4.28
CA PHE A 28 -11.00 -0.40 4.05
C PHE A 28 -10.15 -1.39 3.25
N PHE A 29 -9.56 -0.97 2.13
CA PHE A 29 -8.73 -1.87 1.33
C PHE A 29 -7.43 -2.28 2.05
N TYR A 30 -6.79 -1.37 2.81
CA TYR A 30 -5.63 -1.75 3.61
C TYR A 30 -5.97 -2.73 4.75
N VAL A 31 -7.17 -2.65 5.33
CA VAL A 31 -7.64 -3.63 6.31
C VAL A 31 -7.81 -5.00 5.66
N ILE A 32 -8.38 -5.08 4.45
CA ILE A 32 -8.48 -6.33 3.69
C ILE A 32 -7.09 -6.91 3.41
N VAL A 33 -6.15 -6.07 2.98
CA VAL A 33 -4.74 -6.45 2.76
C VAL A 33 -4.10 -7.01 4.03
N ALA A 34 -4.30 -6.38 5.19
CA ALA A 34 -3.78 -6.87 6.45
C ALA A 34 -4.36 -8.23 6.84
N LEU A 35 -5.69 -8.38 6.79
CA LEU A 35 -6.37 -9.62 7.17
C LEU A 35 -6.00 -10.79 6.23
N SER A 36 -5.95 -10.53 4.92
CA SER A 36 -5.55 -11.53 3.94
C SER A 36 -4.06 -11.89 4.05
N GLY A 37 -3.19 -10.93 4.36
CA GLY A 37 -1.77 -11.18 4.63
C GLY A 37 -1.55 -12.09 5.85
N ILE A 38 -2.28 -11.86 6.95
CA ILE A 38 -2.24 -12.73 8.15
C ILE A 38 -2.73 -14.14 7.81
N ALA A 39 -3.86 -14.26 7.10
CA ALA A 39 -4.41 -15.54 6.70
C ALA A 39 -3.44 -16.31 5.77
N ALA A 40 -2.82 -15.64 4.80
CA ALA A 40 -1.86 -16.25 3.89
C ALA A 40 -0.58 -16.71 4.61
N GLY A 41 0.00 -15.84 5.44
CA GLY A 41 1.23 -16.14 6.17
C GLY A 41 1.03 -17.27 7.19
N SER A 42 -0.05 -17.23 7.97
CA SER A 42 -0.34 -18.28 8.96
C SER A 42 -0.66 -19.61 8.31
N ALA A 43 -1.53 -19.64 7.30
CA ALA A 43 -1.88 -20.88 6.61
C ALA A 43 -0.64 -21.50 5.95
N PHE A 44 0.20 -20.69 5.30
CA PHE A 44 1.42 -21.19 4.69
C PHE A 44 2.46 -21.67 5.72
N SER A 45 2.54 -21.03 6.90
CA SER A 45 3.37 -21.50 8.01
C SER A 45 2.95 -22.89 8.48
N GLN A 46 1.64 -23.14 8.63
CA GLN A 46 1.14 -24.47 9.00
C GLN A 46 1.47 -25.52 7.93
N VAL A 47 1.45 -25.13 6.65
CA VAL A 47 1.89 -26.02 5.57
C VAL A 47 3.36 -26.38 5.75
N LEU A 48 4.25 -25.40 5.95
CA LEU A 48 5.68 -25.68 6.15
C LEU A 48 5.93 -26.58 7.36
N GLU A 49 5.26 -26.33 8.49
CA GLU A 49 5.37 -27.18 9.68
C GLU A 49 4.93 -28.63 9.40
N SER A 50 3.89 -28.81 8.57
CA SER A 50 3.40 -30.13 8.17
C SER A 50 4.44 -30.95 7.38
N PHE A 51 5.44 -30.31 6.79
CA PHE A 51 6.53 -30.94 6.05
C PHE A 51 7.90 -30.79 6.74
N GLY A 52 7.89 -30.54 8.06
CA GLY A 52 9.13 -30.43 8.85
C GLY A 52 10.01 -29.22 8.48
N GLY A 53 9.40 -28.15 7.94
CA GLY A 53 10.09 -26.93 7.52
C GLY A 53 10.68 -26.97 6.10
N ASN A 54 10.52 -28.09 5.38
CA ASN A 54 10.97 -28.20 4.00
C ASN A 54 10.03 -27.47 3.02
N CYS A 55 10.60 -26.99 1.92
CA CYS A 55 9.84 -26.25 0.92
C CYS A 55 9.03 -27.19 0.01
N VAL A 56 7.70 -27.14 0.16
CA VAL A 56 6.76 -27.94 -0.64
C VAL A 56 6.51 -27.36 -2.05
N LEU A 57 6.77 -26.06 -2.27
CA LEU A 57 6.55 -25.43 -3.58
C LEU A 57 7.51 -25.99 -4.62
N HIS A 58 6.98 -26.46 -5.75
CA HIS A 58 7.78 -27.08 -6.83
C HIS A 58 8.57 -28.30 -6.35
N SER A 59 8.07 -29.02 -5.33
CA SER A 59 8.68 -30.27 -4.88
C SER A 59 8.21 -31.45 -5.73
N ASN A 60 9.11 -32.41 -5.95
CA ASN A 60 8.78 -33.70 -6.51
C ASN A 60 8.74 -34.73 -5.36
N VAL A 61 7.53 -34.95 -4.86
CA VAL A 61 7.28 -35.80 -3.69
C VAL A 61 7.09 -37.24 -4.09
N THR A 62 7.76 -38.14 -3.35
CA THR A 62 7.57 -39.58 -3.53
C THR A 62 6.93 -40.19 -2.29
N PHE A 63 5.84 -40.93 -2.52
CA PHE A 63 5.05 -41.51 -1.45
C PHE A 63 5.32 -43.01 -1.31
N VAL A 64 5.57 -43.44 -0.08
CA VAL A 64 5.63 -44.87 0.25
C VAL A 64 4.32 -45.21 0.95
N SER A 65 3.44 -45.91 0.22
CA SER A 65 2.26 -46.52 0.82
C SER A 65 2.69 -47.75 1.57
N ASP A 66 2.63 -47.69 2.89
CA ASP A 66 2.82 -48.86 3.71
C ASP A 66 1.42 -49.39 4.07
N LYS A 67 1.09 -50.54 3.50
CA LYS A 67 -0.19 -51.21 3.67
C LYS A 67 -0.05 -52.11 4.89
N THR A 68 -0.18 -51.57 6.11
CA THR A 68 -0.33 -52.47 7.27
C THR A 68 -1.63 -53.26 7.07
N ASN A 69 -1.49 -54.54 6.75
CA ASN A 69 -2.58 -55.49 6.68
C ASN A 69 -3.32 -55.51 8.03
N ASN A 70 -4.53 -54.94 8.08
CA ASN A 70 -5.62 -55.09 9.06
C ASN A 70 -6.21 -53.80 9.67
N SER A 71 -5.78 -52.62 9.26
CA SER A 71 -6.47 -51.36 9.61
C SER A 71 -6.89 -50.60 8.35
N SER A 72 -8.15 -50.19 8.28
CA SER A 72 -8.77 -49.46 7.15
C SER A 72 -8.18 -48.07 6.86
N THR A 73 -7.04 -47.74 7.46
CA THR A 73 -6.34 -46.46 7.36
C THR A 73 -5.02 -46.67 6.65
N SER A 74 -4.98 -46.37 5.35
CA SER A 74 -3.75 -46.31 4.57
C SER A 74 -2.94 -45.10 5.04
N TYR A 75 -1.82 -45.35 5.70
CA TYR A 75 -0.85 -44.31 6.04
C TYR A 75 0.08 -44.10 4.86
N LEU A 76 0.36 -42.84 4.55
CA LEU A 76 1.17 -42.45 3.42
C LEU A 76 2.38 -41.70 3.95
N THR A 77 3.47 -42.41 4.18
CA THR A 77 4.70 -41.81 4.64
C THR A 77 5.46 -41.24 3.46
N ILE A 78 5.87 -39.98 3.56
CA ILE A 78 6.72 -39.32 2.57
C ILE A 78 8.12 -39.92 2.70
N ASP A 79 8.68 -40.40 1.59
CA ASP A 79 10.09 -40.82 1.56
C ASP A 79 10.97 -39.57 1.49
N CYS A 80 11.43 -39.10 2.65
CA CYS A 80 12.28 -37.92 2.75
C CYS A 80 13.66 -38.08 2.06
N VAL A 81 14.06 -39.30 1.70
CA VAL A 81 15.34 -39.57 1.02
C VAL A 81 15.21 -39.46 -0.49
N LYS A 82 14.05 -39.87 -1.03
CA LYS A 82 13.76 -39.79 -2.47
C LYS A 82 13.03 -38.52 -2.89
N THR A 83 12.38 -37.84 -1.95
CA THR A 83 11.68 -36.59 -2.21
C THR A 83 12.66 -35.47 -2.51
N GLU A 84 12.51 -34.84 -3.68
CA GLU A 84 13.24 -33.64 -4.03
C GLU A 84 12.42 -32.41 -3.62
N TRP A 85 12.88 -31.74 -2.56
CA TRP A 85 12.23 -30.53 -2.06
C TRP A 85 12.49 -29.33 -2.95
N GLY A 86 11.53 -28.41 -2.96
CA GLY A 86 11.63 -27.15 -3.66
C GLY A 86 12.73 -26.24 -3.09
N ARG A 87 13.02 -25.17 -3.82
CA ARG A 87 14.04 -24.19 -3.41
C ARG A 87 13.56 -23.39 -2.19
N GLN A 88 14.31 -23.44 -1.09
CA GLN A 88 13.94 -22.74 0.16
C GLN A 88 13.69 -21.24 -0.03
N SER A 89 14.40 -20.58 -0.96
CA SER A 89 14.20 -19.16 -1.25
C SER A 89 12.79 -18.84 -1.75
N ASP A 90 12.15 -19.75 -2.48
CA ASP A 90 10.79 -19.53 -3.00
C ASP A 90 9.75 -19.63 -1.89
N CYS A 91 9.87 -20.62 -1.01
CA CYS A 91 9.01 -20.71 0.17
C CYS A 91 9.21 -19.54 1.13
N SER A 92 10.46 -19.16 1.43
CA SER A 92 10.73 -17.99 2.26
C SER A 92 10.14 -16.72 1.65
N PHE A 93 10.26 -16.54 0.33
CA PHE A 93 9.66 -15.40 -0.36
C PHE A 93 8.12 -15.40 -0.22
N CYS A 94 7.45 -16.53 -0.49
CA CYS A 94 6.00 -16.66 -0.34
C CYS A 94 5.51 -16.50 1.11
N GLN A 95 6.37 -16.78 2.11
CA GLN A 95 6.05 -16.57 3.52
C GLN A 95 6.26 -15.12 3.98
N TYR A 96 7.37 -14.49 3.62
CA TYR A 96 7.71 -13.14 4.08
C TYR A 96 6.89 -12.04 3.39
N VAL A 97 6.54 -12.20 2.11
CA VAL A 97 5.77 -11.18 1.37
C VAL A 97 4.41 -10.86 2.02
N PRO A 98 3.57 -11.84 2.40
CA PRO A 98 2.35 -11.59 3.17
C PRO A 98 2.60 -10.88 4.50
N VAL A 99 3.67 -11.24 5.23
CA VAL A 99 4.00 -10.58 6.51
C VAL A 99 4.37 -9.11 6.31
N CYS A 100 5.21 -8.82 5.32
CA CYS A 100 5.52 -7.45 4.94
C CYS A 100 4.26 -6.67 4.51
N SER A 101 3.32 -7.34 3.82
CA SER A 101 2.03 -6.77 3.42
C SER A 101 1.25 -6.23 4.62
N VAL A 102 1.21 -6.99 5.72
CA VAL A 102 0.55 -6.60 6.97
C VAL A 102 1.22 -5.37 7.58
N ILE A 103 2.55 -5.38 7.68
CA ILE A 103 3.30 -4.26 8.26
C ILE A 103 3.05 -2.97 7.47
N PHE A 104 3.20 -3.02 6.14
CA PHE A 104 3.04 -1.84 5.32
C PHE A 104 1.59 -1.35 5.24
N SER A 105 0.60 -2.24 5.23
CA SER A 105 -0.80 -1.82 5.29
C SER A 105 -1.13 -1.10 6.60
N ILE A 106 -0.62 -1.57 7.75
CA ILE A 106 -0.78 -0.87 9.03
C ILE A 106 -0.11 0.51 9.00
N VAL A 107 1.13 0.59 8.50
CA VAL A 107 1.85 1.87 8.36
C VAL A 107 1.04 2.85 7.50
N TRP A 108 0.53 2.41 6.34
CA TRP A 108 -0.31 3.26 5.49
C TRP A 108 -1.61 3.68 6.18
N ILE A 109 -2.29 2.76 6.89
CA ILE A 109 -3.48 3.10 7.68
C ILE A 109 -3.15 4.22 8.67
N THR A 110 -2.03 4.13 9.40
CA THR A 110 -1.64 5.18 10.37
C THR A 110 -1.40 6.51 9.68
N PHE A 111 -0.72 6.53 8.53
CA PHE A 111 -0.52 7.74 7.75
C PHE A 111 -1.84 8.35 7.26
N PHE A 112 -2.76 7.53 6.72
CA PHE A 112 -4.08 8.02 6.29
C PHE A 112 -4.98 8.42 7.45
N LEU A 113 -4.77 7.89 8.66
CA LEU A 113 -5.46 8.34 9.87
C LEU A 113 -4.93 9.69 10.35
N MET A 114 -3.61 9.88 10.40
CA MET A 114 -2.93 11.11 10.82
C MET A 114 -3.10 12.25 9.81
N CYS A 115 -3.03 11.97 8.52
CA CYS A 115 -3.35 12.93 7.49
C CYS A 115 -4.88 13.15 7.46
N GLY A 116 -5.30 14.42 7.52
CA GLY A 116 -6.71 14.81 7.43
C GLY A 116 -7.35 14.42 6.09
N ARG A 117 -8.60 14.84 5.87
CA ARG A 117 -9.41 14.48 4.69
C ARG A 117 -8.87 15.00 3.34
N GLY A 118 -7.76 15.74 3.32
CA GLY A 118 -7.28 16.55 2.19
C GLY A 118 -7.38 18.04 2.52
N GLY A 119 -6.65 18.91 1.83
CA GLY A 119 -6.78 20.37 1.96
C GLY A 119 -6.03 21.06 3.11
N LYS A 120 -6.21 22.38 3.20
CA LYS A 120 -5.59 23.24 4.25
C LYS A 120 -6.28 22.98 5.59
N THR A 121 -5.59 22.33 6.52
CA THR A 121 -6.07 22.06 7.88
C THR A 121 -5.41 23.01 8.89
N THR A 122 -6.13 23.43 9.91
CA THR A 122 -5.61 24.19 11.07
C THR A 122 -4.91 23.32 12.10
N ARG A 123 -5.04 21.98 12.03
CA ARG A 123 -4.33 21.01 12.87
C ARG A 123 -3.76 19.87 12.03
N GLY A 124 -2.45 19.63 12.11
CA GLY A 124 -1.73 18.57 11.38
C GLY A 124 -0.75 19.09 10.33
N LEU A 125 -0.17 18.19 9.52
CA LEU A 125 0.73 18.56 8.43
C LEU A 125 -0.01 19.40 7.37
N SER A 126 0.59 20.54 7.01
CA SER A 126 0.20 21.28 5.81
C SER A 126 0.43 20.42 4.57
N GLN A 127 -0.58 20.33 3.69
CA GLN A 127 -0.50 19.68 2.35
C GLN A 127 -0.54 18.13 2.34
N PRO A 128 -1.64 17.52 2.82
CA PRO A 128 -1.84 16.06 2.82
C PRO A 128 -1.83 15.41 1.42
N TRP A 129 -1.99 16.17 0.33
CA TRP A 129 -1.92 15.64 -1.04
C TRP A 129 -0.51 15.14 -1.41
N ARG A 130 0.56 15.65 -0.78
CA ARG A 130 1.94 15.25 -1.07
C ARG A 130 2.23 13.78 -0.73
N ILE A 131 1.46 13.17 0.18
CA ILE A 131 1.63 11.76 0.57
C ILE A 131 1.08 10.78 -0.46
N VAL A 132 0.17 11.24 -1.33
CA VAL A 132 -0.54 10.40 -2.30
C VAL A 132 0.43 9.85 -3.35
N LEU A 133 1.40 10.64 -3.80
CA LEU A 133 2.35 10.23 -4.83
C LEU A 133 3.36 9.17 -4.33
N PRO A 134 4.06 9.34 -3.19
CA PRO A 134 4.90 8.28 -2.61
C PRO A 134 4.09 7.02 -2.31
N SER A 135 2.84 7.18 -1.83
CA SER A 135 1.92 6.07 -1.60
C SER A 135 1.63 5.28 -2.88
N LEU A 136 1.34 5.96 -3.99
CA LEU A 136 1.05 5.33 -5.26
C LEU A 136 2.23 4.49 -5.76
N ILE A 137 3.44 5.06 -5.76
CA ILE A 137 4.66 4.35 -6.18
C ILE A 137 4.86 3.10 -5.33
N PHE A 138 4.75 3.24 -4.00
CA PHE A 138 4.89 2.11 -3.08
C PHE A 138 3.84 1.02 -3.34
N ASN A 139 2.57 1.38 -3.50
CA ASN A 139 1.49 0.43 -3.73
C ASN A 139 1.69 -0.35 -5.05
N ILE A 140 2.17 0.31 -6.10
CA ILE A 140 2.48 -0.34 -7.38
C ILE A 140 3.64 -1.34 -7.21
N THR A 141 4.71 -0.95 -6.52
CA THR A 141 5.83 -1.86 -6.26
C THR A 141 5.38 -3.07 -5.47
N PHE A 142 4.60 -2.85 -4.39
CA PHE A 142 4.17 -3.94 -3.52
C PHE A 142 3.13 -4.85 -4.18
N LEU A 143 2.28 -4.31 -5.06
CA LEU A 143 1.41 -5.10 -5.93
C LEU A 143 2.21 -6.08 -6.79
N GLY A 144 3.31 -5.64 -7.41
CA GLY A 144 4.18 -6.50 -8.20
C GLY A 144 4.81 -7.63 -7.38
N VAL A 145 5.29 -7.30 -6.17
CA VAL A 145 5.86 -8.30 -5.24
C VAL A 145 4.80 -9.29 -4.78
N ALA A 146 3.60 -8.82 -4.40
CA ALA A 146 2.49 -9.66 -3.98
C ALA A 146 2.00 -10.59 -5.11
N LEU A 147 1.94 -10.08 -6.34
CA LEU A 147 1.57 -10.87 -7.52
C LEU A 147 2.62 -11.97 -7.79
N ALA A 148 3.91 -11.63 -7.78
CA ALA A 148 4.98 -12.61 -7.95
C ALA A 148 4.91 -13.72 -6.89
N ALA A 149 4.62 -13.38 -5.63
CA ALA A 149 4.46 -14.35 -4.56
C ALA A 149 3.22 -15.24 -4.76
N ALA A 150 2.09 -14.66 -5.19
CA ALA A 150 0.86 -15.41 -5.47
C ALA A 150 1.02 -16.37 -6.65
N CYS A 151 1.68 -15.96 -7.73
CA CYS A 151 1.99 -16.82 -8.88
C CYS A 151 2.90 -17.99 -8.46
N LYS A 152 4.02 -17.71 -7.79
CA LYS A 152 4.92 -18.78 -7.31
C LYS A 152 4.24 -19.76 -6.37
N LEU A 153 3.37 -19.27 -5.48
CA LEU A 153 2.60 -20.11 -4.58
C LEU A 153 1.59 -20.99 -5.35
N HIS A 154 0.88 -20.40 -6.32
CA HIS A 154 -0.08 -21.12 -7.15
C HIS A 154 0.60 -22.22 -7.98
N ASP A 155 1.64 -21.86 -8.72
CA ASP A 155 2.38 -22.78 -9.58
C ASP A 155 3.07 -23.86 -8.75
N GLY A 156 3.70 -23.49 -7.64
CA GLY A 156 4.38 -24.44 -6.76
C GLY A 156 3.45 -25.46 -6.12
N ILE A 157 2.23 -25.06 -5.73
CA ILE A 157 1.19 -26.00 -5.25
C ILE A 157 0.67 -26.87 -6.40
N ASN A 158 0.52 -26.32 -7.60
CA ASN A 158 0.02 -27.08 -8.75
C ASN A 158 1.01 -28.18 -9.17
N VAL A 159 2.31 -27.88 -9.17
CA VAL A 159 3.38 -28.87 -9.43
C VAL A 159 3.38 -29.97 -8.37
N PHE A 160 3.27 -29.61 -7.09
CA PHE A 160 3.14 -30.60 -6.02
C PHE A 160 1.90 -31.50 -6.22
N CYS A 161 0.77 -30.89 -6.59
CA CYS A 161 -0.47 -31.61 -6.87
C CYS A 161 -0.37 -32.54 -8.08
N SER A 162 0.39 -32.20 -9.12
CA SER A 162 0.61 -33.10 -10.27
C SER A 162 1.52 -34.26 -9.88
N SER A 163 2.62 -34.01 -9.16
CA SER A 163 3.50 -35.08 -8.68
C SER A 163 2.76 -36.07 -7.78
N PHE A 164 1.86 -35.58 -6.92
CA PHE A 164 1.02 -36.45 -6.08
C PHE A 164 0.09 -37.34 -6.92
N GLN A 165 -0.53 -36.79 -7.96
CA GLN A 165 -1.46 -37.54 -8.82
C GLN A 165 -0.73 -38.63 -9.61
N ASP A 166 0.45 -38.31 -10.14
CA ASP A 166 1.27 -39.24 -10.90
C ASP A 166 1.76 -40.42 -10.05
N ASP A 167 2.20 -40.16 -8.82
CA ASP A 167 2.74 -41.20 -7.93
C ASP A 167 1.66 -42.09 -7.31
N MET A 168 0.47 -41.54 -7.04
CA MET A 168 -0.62 -42.26 -6.38
C MET A 168 -1.66 -42.85 -7.34
N ASP A 169 -1.49 -42.62 -8.65
CA ASP A 169 -2.48 -42.96 -9.68
C ASP A 169 -3.88 -42.37 -9.38
N GLU A 170 -3.89 -41.18 -8.77
CA GLU A 170 -5.09 -40.46 -8.36
C GLU A 170 -5.45 -39.37 -9.38
N THR A 171 -6.73 -39.12 -9.58
CA THR A 171 -7.19 -38.15 -10.59
C THR A 171 -7.32 -36.72 -10.06
N ASN A 172 -7.37 -36.52 -8.75
CA ASN A 172 -7.60 -35.21 -8.14
C ASN A 172 -6.70 -34.96 -6.92
N CYS A 173 -6.13 -33.76 -6.85
CA CYS A 173 -5.36 -33.31 -5.67
C CYS A 173 -6.21 -33.18 -4.39
N HIS A 174 -7.54 -33.18 -4.50
CA HIS A 174 -8.42 -33.21 -3.33
C HIS A 174 -8.32 -34.53 -2.56
N ASP A 175 -7.94 -35.64 -3.23
CA ASP A 175 -7.86 -36.95 -2.59
C ASP A 175 -6.68 -37.06 -1.61
N LEU A 176 -5.72 -36.12 -1.68
CA LEU A 176 -4.72 -35.87 -0.62
C LEU A 176 -5.35 -35.73 0.77
N ALA A 177 -6.59 -35.22 0.85
CA ALA A 177 -7.31 -35.08 2.11
C ALA A 177 -7.56 -36.40 2.84
N ARG A 178 -7.54 -37.54 2.13
CA ARG A 178 -7.81 -38.88 2.68
C ARG A 178 -6.58 -39.53 3.31
N TYR A 179 -5.39 -39.02 3.02
CA TYR A 179 -4.12 -39.60 3.44
C TYR A 179 -3.56 -38.92 4.70
N GLN A 180 -2.83 -39.66 5.52
CA GLN A 180 -2.04 -39.10 6.64
C GLN A 180 -0.60 -38.94 6.17
N LEU A 181 -0.12 -37.69 6.08
CA LEU A 181 1.19 -37.33 5.52
C LEU A 181 2.34 -37.48 6.54
N MET A 182 2.04 -37.34 7.83
CA MET A 182 2.99 -37.48 8.93
C MET A 182 2.28 -37.82 10.25
N GLU A 183 3.02 -38.41 11.18
CA GLU A 183 2.55 -38.77 12.53
C GLU A 183 2.05 -37.52 13.26
N GLY A 184 0.73 -37.39 13.40
CA GLY A 184 0.08 -36.28 14.11
C GLY A 184 -0.61 -35.23 13.25
N ASN A 185 -0.45 -35.21 11.91
CA ASN A 185 -1.18 -34.26 11.05
C ASN A 185 -1.92 -34.93 9.88
N THR A 186 -3.17 -34.53 9.68
CA THR A 186 -4.04 -35.11 8.65
C THR A 186 -3.82 -34.41 7.30
N GLY A 187 -3.79 -35.16 6.19
CA GLY A 187 -3.68 -34.59 4.84
C GLY A 187 -4.81 -33.62 4.50
N LEU A 188 -6.00 -33.82 5.10
CA LEU A 188 -7.12 -32.88 5.02
C LEU A 188 -6.74 -31.49 5.53
N LEU A 189 -6.05 -31.41 6.67
CA LEU A 189 -5.66 -30.14 7.27
C LEU A 189 -4.63 -29.42 6.41
N THR A 190 -3.62 -30.16 5.93
CA THR A 190 -2.58 -29.67 5.03
C THR A 190 -3.17 -29.14 3.72
N TYR A 191 -4.05 -29.91 3.06
CA TYR A 191 -4.73 -29.47 1.84
C TYR A 191 -5.57 -28.20 2.08
N LYS A 192 -6.30 -28.15 3.20
CA LYS A 192 -7.08 -26.97 3.58
C LYS A 192 -6.18 -25.75 3.76
N TYR A 193 -5.04 -25.87 4.44
CA TYR A 193 -4.10 -24.77 4.61
C TYR A 193 -3.48 -24.31 3.29
N MET A 194 -3.11 -25.24 2.39
CA MET A 194 -2.63 -24.89 1.04
C MET A 194 -3.66 -24.07 0.27
N LYS A 195 -4.93 -24.50 0.27
CA LYS A 195 -6.02 -23.76 -0.41
C LYS A 195 -6.31 -22.42 0.25
N VAL A 196 -6.31 -22.34 1.58
CA VAL A 196 -6.48 -21.07 2.30
C VAL A 196 -5.34 -20.11 1.96
N ALA A 197 -4.09 -20.57 1.95
CA ALA A 197 -2.93 -19.75 1.59
C ALA A 197 -3.05 -19.20 0.15
N GLN A 198 -3.45 -20.06 -0.79
CA GLN A 198 -3.66 -19.67 -2.19
C GLN A 198 -4.79 -18.64 -2.36
N ILE A 199 -5.95 -18.86 -1.75
CA ILE A 199 -7.08 -17.92 -1.88
C ILE A 199 -6.74 -16.58 -1.22
N SER A 200 -6.17 -16.62 -0.01
CA SER A 200 -5.79 -15.40 0.71
C SER A 200 -4.68 -14.61 0.03
N SER A 201 -3.72 -15.26 -0.65
CA SER A 201 -2.71 -14.55 -1.45
C SER A 201 -3.34 -13.78 -2.62
N TRP A 202 -4.33 -14.37 -3.29
CA TRP A 202 -5.06 -13.69 -4.37
C TRP A 202 -5.95 -12.54 -3.86
N ILE A 203 -6.58 -12.70 -2.69
CA ILE A 203 -7.30 -11.60 -2.03
C ILE A 203 -6.33 -10.46 -1.68
N ASN A 204 -5.12 -10.78 -1.22
CA ASN A 204 -4.10 -9.78 -0.92
C ASN A 204 -3.69 -9.00 -2.19
N VAL A 205 -3.47 -9.69 -3.31
CA VAL A 205 -3.21 -9.07 -4.63
C VAL A 205 -4.37 -8.17 -5.05
N ALA A 206 -5.62 -8.63 -4.90
CA ALA A 206 -6.80 -7.83 -5.20
C ALA A 206 -6.93 -6.60 -4.28
N GLY A 207 -6.54 -6.71 -3.01
CA GLY A 207 -6.51 -5.60 -2.08
C GLY A 207 -5.51 -4.50 -2.50
N TRP A 208 -4.28 -4.90 -2.86
CA TRP A 208 -3.28 -3.96 -3.39
C TRP A 208 -3.70 -3.34 -4.72
N SER A 209 -4.30 -4.11 -5.63
CA SER A 209 -4.77 -3.58 -6.91
C SER A 209 -5.89 -2.55 -6.73
N MET A 210 -6.86 -2.83 -5.85
CA MET A 210 -7.91 -1.86 -5.51
C MET A 210 -7.35 -0.61 -4.85
N SER A 211 -6.36 -0.74 -3.97
CA SER A 211 -5.66 0.42 -3.38
C SER A 211 -5.01 1.31 -4.46
N VAL A 212 -4.31 0.70 -5.43
CA VAL A 212 -3.74 1.42 -6.59
C VAL A 212 -4.84 2.12 -7.39
N ILE A 213 -5.96 1.44 -7.68
CA ILE A 213 -7.07 2.02 -8.45
C ILE A 213 -7.66 3.25 -7.73
N VAL A 214 -7.86 3.18 -6.41
CA VAL A 214 -8.37 4.33 -5.63
C VAL A 214 -7.36 5.49 -5.65
N LEU A 215 -6.06 5.21 -5.52
CA LEU A 215 -5.02 6.25 -5.57
C LEU A 215 -4.95 6.90 -6.97
N LEU A 216 -5.03 6.10 -8.03
CA LEU A 216 -5.07 6.60 -9.41
C LEU A 216 -6.32 7.46 -9.65
N MET A 217 -7.50 7.00 -9.23
CA MET A 217 -8.71 7.80 -9.33
C MET A 217 -8.59 9.13 -8.58
N ARG A 218 -7.96 9.14 -7.39
CA ARG A 218 -7.69 10.38 -6.66
C ARG A 218 -6.75 11.31 -7.45
N CYS A 219 -5.71 10.77 -8.09
CA CYS A 219 -4.83 11.57 -8.95
C CYS A 219 -5.56 12.16 -10.16
N PHE A 220 -6.40 11.38 -10.84
CA PHE A 220 -7.13 11.83 -12.03
C PHE A 220 -8.25 12.82 -11.72
N CYS A 221 -9.01 12.59 -10.64
CA CYS A 221 -10.10 13.49 -10.25
C CYS A 221 -9.61 14.77 -9.57
N ALA A 222 -8.33 14.85 -9.19
CA ALA A 222 -7.70 15.97 -8.51
C ALA A 222 -8.60 16.65 -7.46
N PRO A 223 -9.29 15.89 -6.57
CA PRO A 223 -10.33 16.44 -5.69
C PRO A 223 -9.76 17.43 -4.65
N ASP A 224 -8.44 17.39 -4.45
CA ASP A 224 -7.70 18.23 -3.52
C ASP A 224 -7.49 19.67 -4.05
N PHE A 225 -7.69 19.93 -5.35
CA PHE A 225 -7.44 21.23 -5.97
C PHE A 225 -8.74 21.88 -6.50
N GLN A 226 -8.84 23.19 -6.35
CA GLN A 226 -9.85 24.02 -7.01
C GLN A 226 -9.17 25.01 -7.95
N LEU A 227 -9.66 25.11 -9.19
CA LEU A 227 -9.21 26.09 -10.16
C LEU A 227 -9.83 27.44 -9.81
N ILE A 228 -9.01 28.41 -9.42
CA ILE A 228 -9.47 29.79 -9.19
C ILE A 228 -8.90 30.67 -10.31
N GLN A 229 -9.77 31.45 -10.94
CA GLN A 229 -9.36 32.47 -11.89
C GLN A 229 -9.06 33.76 -11.13
N ILE A 230 -7.81 34.20 -11.20
CA ILE A 230 -7.40 35.48 -10.63
C ILE A 230 -7.31 36.47 -11.78
N SER A 231 -8.16 37.50 -11.74
CA SER A 231 -8.09 38.63 -12.65
C SER A 231 -7.45 39.80 -11.93
N ILE A 232 -6.35 40.33 -12.47
CA ILE A 232 -5.77 41.59 -12.02
C ILE A 232 -6.52 42.71 -12.78
N LEU A 233 -7.23 43.55 -12.04
CA LEU A 233 -7.94 44.71 -12.61
C LEU A 233 -7.08 45.96 -12.49
N ALA A 234 -7.15 46.83 -13.49
CA ALA A 234 -6.59 48.17 -13.41
C ALA A 234 -7.28 48.95 -12.27
N PRO A 235 -6.53 49.69 -11.44
CA PRO A 235 -7.14 50.59 -10.46
C PRO A 235 -8.03 51.62 -11.18
N THR A 236 -9.15 51.98 -10.55
CA THR A 236 -10.00 53.07 -11.03
C THR A 236 -9.31 54.41 -10.78
N PRO A 237 -9.62 55.49 -11.53
CA PRO A 237 -8.97 56.80 -11.34
C PRO A 237 -9.09 57.35 -9.92
N VAL A 238 -10.19 57.04 -9.22
CA VAL A 238 -10.39 57.37 -7.79
C VAL A 238 -9.44 56.59 -6.89
N GLN A 239 -9.15 55.33 -7.22
CA GLN A 239 -8.27 54.46 -6.45
C GLN A 239 -6.79 54.72 -6.76
N GLU A 240 -6.47 55.13 -7.98
CA GLU A 240 -5.16 55.70 -8.32
C GLU A 240 -4.88 56.97 -7.51
N GLN A 241 -5.84 57.90 -7.40
CA GLN A 241 -5.66 59.10 -6.56
C GLN A 241 -5.39 58.76 -5.09
N HIS A 242 -6.06 57.76 -4.53
CA HIS A 242 -5.78 57.31 -3.16
C HIS A 242 -4.42 56.60 -3.04
N LEU A 243 -3.99 55.83 -4.04
CA LEU A 243 -2.67 55.20 -4.06
C LEU A 243 -1.55 56.23 -4.21
N SER A 244 -1.69 57.19 -5.12
CA SER A 244 -0.73 58.29 -5.30
C SER A 244 -0.67 59.18 -4.06
N SER A 245 -1.81 59.58 -3.48
CA SER A 245 -1.85 60.35 -2.24
C SER A 245 -1.18 59.60 -1.08
N ARG A 246 -1.33 58.28 -1.00
CA ARG A 246 -0.68 57.45 0.02
C ARG A 246 0.81 57.29 -0.23
N GLN A 247 1.24 57.23 -1.49
CA GLN A 247 2.65 57.18 -1.88
C GLN A 247 3.35 58.51 -1.56
N ASP A 248 2.75 59.65 -1.93
CA ASP A 248 3.24 60.99 -1.61
C ASP A 248 3.36 61.22 -0.10
N SER A 249 2.41 60.66 0.68
CA SER A 249 2.46 60.73 2.15
C SER A 249 3.62 59.91 2.75
N ILE A 250 4.01 58.80 2.11
CA ILE A 250 5.11 57.95 2.56
C ILE A 250 6.45 58.57 2.17
N ASP A 251 6.55 59.15 0.97
CA ASP A 251 7.77 59.78 0.49
C ASP A 251 8.07 61.08 1.27
N GLY A 252 7.05 61.89 1.60
CA GLY A 252 7.22 63.06 2.47
C GLY A 252 7.67 62.71 3.90
N VAL A 253 7.20 61.59 4.45
CA VAL A 253 7.67 61.09 5.77
C VAL A 253 9.12 60.59 5.70
N CYS A 254 9.56 60.07 4.56
CA CYS A 254 10.95 59.67 4.35
C CYS A 254 11.89 60.88 4.18
N GLU A 255 11.45 61.96 3.53
CA GLU A 255 12.23 63.21 3.42
C GLU A 255 12.44 63.89 4.77
N ASP A 256 11.41 63.94 5.64
CA ASP A 256 11.53 64.51 6.99
C ASP A 256 12.50 63.71 7.89
N MET A 257 12.68 62.41 7.66
CA MET A 257 13.67 61.60 8.39
C MET A 257 15.12 61.83 7.90
N ILE A 258 15.31 62.23 6.64
CA ILE A 258 16.63 62.52 6.09
C ILE A 258 17.12 63.90 6.55
N ASP A 259 16.23 64.88 6.69
CA ASP A 259 16.61 66.23 7.13
C ASP A 259 16.96 66.30 8.63
N HIS A 260 16.34 65.46 9.46
CA HIS A 260 16.76 65.26 10.86
C HIS A 260 18.06 64.46 11.03
N GLY A 261 18.56 63.81 9.98
CA GLY A 261 19.87 63.14 9.98
C GLY A 261 21.06 64.10 9.79
N ASN A 262 20.83 65.33 9.31
CA ASN A 262 21.89 66.26 8.96
C ASN A 262 22.11 67.38 10.01
N THR A 263 21.24 67.50 11.01
CA THR A 263 21.35 68.49 12.10
C THR A 263 22.18 68.00 13.30
N GLY A 264 22.68 66.76 13.29
CA GLY A 264 23.48 66.18 14.39
C GLY A 264 25.00 66.31 14.29
N ARG A 265 25.54 67.05 13.30
CA ARG A 265 27.00 67.08 13.03
C ARG A 265 27.66 68.45 13.20
N GLN A 266 27.21 69.25 14.17
CA GLN A 266 27.92 70.43 14.66
C GLN A 266 27.77 70.56 16.18
N GLN A 267 28.63 69.87 16.95
CA GLN A 267 29.10 70.32 18.27
C GLN A 267 30.10 69.30 18.83
N SER A 268 31.39 69.51 18.52
CA SER A 268 32.52 68.84 19.19
C SER A 268 33.81 69.58 18.78
N HIS A 269 34.09 70.72 19.39
CA HIS A 269 35.44 71.26 19.55
C HIS A 269 35.41 72.41 20.57
N THR A 270 35.65 72.07 21.83
CA THR A 270 36.47 72.81 22.81
C THR A 270 36.71 71.89 23.99
#